data_AF-A0A6P7TJN3-F1
#
_entry.id   AF-A0A6P7TJN3-F1
#
_cell.length_a   1.000
_cell.length_b   1.000
_cell.length_c   1.000
_cell.angle_alpha   90.00
_cell.angle_beta   90.00
_cell.angle_gamma   90.00
#
_symmetry.space_group_name_H-M   'P 1'
#
loop_
_entity.id
_entity.type
_entity.pdbx_description
1 polymer ?
#
loop_
_entity_poly.entity_id
_entity_poly.type
_entity_poly.pdbx_seq_one_letter_code
_entity_poly.pdbx_strand_id
1 'polypeptide(L)'
;MSDVWQALEMPDDRRSKMALRYSTNEQYRSLPKMLTDWEKVVNQIIEREIILSQLEAFERYASDPNRFFVRVAGGSGAMRLREARERSLLYKKIDEIEAKLIPSIKQVTKKYKETVTFQNRPYLEKMKYDRVEMLYYLQEERKVNAIHYEASRLGISLATKYLDLESLLSKPVEEESPSALRTASAEING
;
A
#
# COMPACT_ATOMS: atom_id res chain seq x y z
N MET A 1 22.66 4.90 7.21
CA MET A 1 21.37 5.62 7.40
C MET A 1 20.78 6.10 6.07
N SER A 2 21.58 6.67 5.15
CA SER A 2 21.04 7.10 3.84
C SER A 2 20.37 5.96 3.06
N ASP A 3 20.99 4.78 3.02
CA ASP A 3 20.44 3.60 2.32
C ASP A 3 19.12 3.11 2.94
N VAL A 4 19.02 3.12 4.27
CA VAL A 4 17.79 2.80 5.02
C VAL A 4 16.65 3.74 4.63
N TRP A 5 16.92 5.04 4.53
CA TRP A 5 15.90 6.03 4.18
C TRP A 5 15.49 5.98 2.70
N GLN A 6 16.42 5.63 1.82
CA GLN A 6 16.14 5.44 0.41
C GLN A 6 15.28 4.20 0.20
N ALA A 7 15.63 3.08 0.83
CA ALA A 7 14.86 1.84 0.73
C ALA A 7 13.44 1.94 1.30
N LEU A 8 13.21 2.81 2.29
CA LEU A 8 11.87 3.05 2.86
C LEU A 8 11.05 4.09 2.10
N GLU A 9 11.61 4.69 1.04
CA GLU A 9 11.00 5.80 0.29
C GLU A 9 10.54 6.92 1.25
N MET A 10 11.42 7.25 2.20
CA MET A 10 11.11 8.22 3.24
C MET A 10 11.19 9.65 2.71
N PRO A 11 10.22 10.54 3.03
CA PRO A 11 10.29 11.94 2.61
C PRO A 11 11.40 12.72 3.33
N ASP A 12 11.91 13.77 2.68
CA ASP A 12 13.10 14.51 3.13
C ASP A 12 12.91 15.26 4.46
N ASP A 13 11.69 15.72 4.74
CA ASP A 13 11.35 16.37 6.02
C ASP A 13 11.56 15.40 7.21
N ARG A 14 11.23 14.13 6.99
CA ARG A 14 11.37 13.07 8.00
C ARG A 14 12.81 12.61 8.13
N ARG A 15 13.54 12.48 7.02
CA ARG A 15 15.00 12.21 7.03
C ARG A 15 15.72 13.28 7.85
N SER A 16 15.37 14.54 7.63
CA SER A 16 15.95 15.69 8.34
C SER A 16 15.67 15.64 9.85
N LYS A 17 14.42 15.36 10.25
CA LYS A 17 14.03 15.19 11.66
C LYS A 17 14.79 14.04 12.33
N MET A 18 14.96 12.92 11.64
CA MET A 18 15.72 11.76 12.14
C MET A 18 17.21 12.08 12.27
N ALA A 19 17.81 12.75 11.27
CA ALA A 19 19.21 13.18 11.31
C ALA A 19 19.49 14.09 12.52
N LEU A 20 18.59 15.06 12.77
CA LEU A 20 18.67 15.95 13.94
C LEU A 20 18.62 15.14 15.25
N ARG A 21 17.65 14.23 15.40
CA ARG A 21 17.56 13.37 16.59
C ARG A 21 18.86 12.61 16.84
N TYR A 22 19.34 11.88 15.83
CA TYR A 22 20.49 11.00 15.99
C TYR A 22 21.86 11.70 16.03
N SER A 23 21.90 13.00 15.73
CA SER A 23 23.09 13.84 15.94
C SER A 23 23.33 14.19 17.41
N THR A 24 22.38 13.93 18.31
CA THR A 24 22.54 14.17 19.75
C THR A 24 23.52 13.18 20.39
N ASN A 25 24.36 13.66 21.31
CA ASN A 25 25.52 12.93 21.86
C ASN A 25 25.15 11.57 22.51
N GLU A 26 23.99 11.50 23.17
CA GLU A 26 23.48 10.25 23.78
C GLU A 26 23.06 9.20 22.75
N GLN A 27 22.43 9.63 21.65
CA GLN A 27 21.91 8.73 20.62
C GLN A 27 23.01 8.31 19.64
N TYR A 28 23.99 9.18 19.40
CA TYR A 28 25.17 8.90 18.58
C TYR A 28 25.95 7.65 19.06
N ARG A 29 26.08 7.46 20.38
CA ARG A 29 26.74 6.25 20.94
C ARG A 29 25.97 4.96 20.64
N SER A 30 24.66 5.04 20.49
CA SER A 30 23.79 3.91 20.15
C SER A 30 23.58 3.72 18.64
N LEU A 31 24.14 4.61 17.82
CA LEU A 31 23.92 4.69 16.38
C LEU A 31 24.27 3.40 15.64
N PRO A 32 25.39 2.70 15.91
CA PRO A 32 25.71 1.45 15.22
C PRO A 32 24.65 0.38 15.48
N LYS A 33 24.22 0.22 16.75
CA LYS A 33 23.20 -0.76 17.11
C LYS A 33 21.84 -0.41 16.50
N MET A 34 21.51 0.87 16.51
CA MET A 34 20.31 1.39 15.86
C MET A 34 20.29 1.11 14.36
N LEU A 35 21.39 1.39 13.67
CA LEU A 35 21.51 1.11 12.24
C LEU A 35 21.24 -0.38 11.95
N THR A 36 21.85 -1.29 12.71
CA THR A 36 21.60 -2.73 12.53
C THR A 36 20.15 -3.15 12.78
N ASP A 37 19.49 -2.55 13.78
CA ASP A 37 18.09 -2.85 14.10
C ASP A 37 17.17 -2.34 12.97
N TRP A 38 17.47 -1.17 12.38
CA TRP A 38 16.75 -0.62 11.22
C TRP A 38 17.00 -1.39 9.93
N GLU A 39 18.25 -1.72 9.61
CA GLU A 39 18.61 -2.51 8.42
C GLU A 39 17.88 -3.85 8.42
N LYS A 40 17.80 -4.52 9.58
CA LYS A 40 17.02 -5.75 9.72
C LYS A 40 15.56 -5.55 9.33
N VAL A 41 14.91 -4.49 9.83
CA VAL A 41 13.51 -4.19 9.51
C VAL A 41 13.34 -3.84 8.03
N VAL A 42 14.23 -3.03 7.47
CA VAL A 42 14.21 -2.67 6.04
C VAL A 42 14.31 -3.90 5.16
N ASN A 43 15.29 -4.79 5.43
CA ASN A 43 15.46 -6.00 4.62
C ASN A 43 14.21 -6.89 4.65
N GLN A 44 13.57 -7.02 5.81
CA GLN A 44 12.31 -7.76 5.95
C GLN A 44 11.13 -7.07 5.23
N ILE A 45 11.09 -5.73 5.22
CA ILE A 45 10.10 -4.96 4.45
C ILE A 45 10.30 -5.23 2.96
N ILE A 46 11.52 -5.06 2.44
CA ILE A 46 11.82 -5.25 1.02
C ILE A 46 11.52 -6.68 0.58
N GLU A 47 11.91 -7.69 1.38
CA GLU A 47 11.59 -9.09 1.09
C GLU A 47 10.07 -9.30 0.98
N ARG A 48 9.30 -8.74 1.90
CA ARG A 48 7.83 -8.80 1.85
C ARG A 48 7.25 -8.11 0.62
N GLU A 49 7.70 -6.91 0.28
CA GLU A 49 7.22 -6.16 -0.89
C GLU A 49 7.55 -6.88 -2.21
N ILE A 50 8.69 -7.57 -2.30
CA ILE A 50 9.03 -8.44 -3.44
C ILE A 50 8.04 -9.61 -3.57
N ILE A 51 7.73 -10.29 -2.46
CA ILE A 51 6.77 -11.42 -2.48
C ILE A 51 5.35 -10.92 -2.83
N LEU A 52 4.97 -9.75 -2.33
CA LEU A 52 3.69 -9.09 -2.67
C LEU A 52 3.61 -8.75 -4.16
N SER A 53 4.70 -8.21 -4.73
CA SER A 53 4.77 -7.92 -6.17
C SER A 53 4.66 -9.20 -7.02
N GLN A 54 5.24 -10.31 -6.54
CA GLN A 54 5.07 -11.63 -7.17
C GLN A 54 3.62 -12.12 -7.10
N LEU A 55 2.95 -11.94 -5.96
CA LEU A 55 1.54 -12.27 -5.78
C LEU A 55 0.65 -11.43 -6.70
N GLU A 56 0.90 -10.12 -6.79
CA GLU A 56 0.15 -9.24 -7.70
C GLU A 56 0.32 -9.67 -9.16
N ALA A 57 1.57 -9.91 -9.60
CA ALA A 57 1.85 -10.38 -10.95
C ALA A 57 1.14 -11.70 -11.24
N PHE A 58 1.13 -12.64 -10.29
CA PHE A 58 0.39 -13.89 -10.40
C PHE A 58 -1.13 -13.65 -10.51
N GLU A 59 -1.72 -12.86 -9.62
CA GLU A 59 -3.17 -12.61 -9.58
C GLU A 59 -3.67 -11.79 -10.77
N ARG A 60 -2.81 -10.96 -11.38
CA ARG A 60 -3.12 -10.23 -12.62
C ARG A 60 -3.55 -11.20 -13.72
N TYR A 61 -2.90 -12.36 -13.85
CA TYR A 61 -3.26 -13.40 -14.82
C TYR A 61 -4.24 -14.43 -14.26
N ALA A 62 -3.97 -14.97 -13.06
CA ALA A 62 -4.71 -16.10 -12.49
C ALA A 62 -6.14 -15.73 -12.08
N SER A 63 -6.43 -14.44 -11.86
CA SER A 63 -7.78 -13.96 -11.54
C SER A 63 -8.47 -13.23 -12.70
N ASP A 64 -7.87 -13.16 -13.89
CA ASP A 64 -8.50 -12.57 -15.07
C ASP A 64 -9.57 -13.50 -15.66
N PRO A 65 -10.86 -13.09 -15.73
CA PRO A 65 -11.91 -13.87 -16.39
C PRO A 65 -11.66 -14.06 -17.89
N ASN A 66 -10.98 -13.13 -18.55
CA ASN A 66 -10.72 -13.20 -19.99
C ASN A 66 -9.82 -14.39 -20.36
N ARG A 67 -9.08 -14.95 -19.40
CA ARG A 67 -8.21 -16.12 -19.61
C ARG A 67 -8.95 -17.37 -20.10
N PHE A 68 -10.25 -17.49 -19.80
CA PHE A 68 -11.07 -18.62 -20.23
C PHE A 68 -11.43 -18.57 -21.72
N PHE A 69 -11.40 -17.37 -22.34
CA PHE A 69 -11.75 -17.18 -23.74
C PHE A 69 -10.54 -17.34 -24.68
N VAL A 70 -9.31 -17.17 -24.17
CA VAL A 70 -8.07 -17.16 -24.98
C VAL A 70 -7.44 -18.56 -25.15
N ARG A 71 -7.79 -19.56 -24.32
CA ARG A 71 -7.17 -20.91 -24.40
C ARG A 71 -8.17 -22.05 -24.18
N VAL A 72 -8.23 -22.97 -25.14
CA VAL A 72 -8.87 -24.31 -25.06
C VAL A 72 -8.30 -25.16 -23.89
N ALA A 73 -7.19 -24.77 -23.27
CA ALA A 73 -6.52 -25.47 -22.16
C ALA A 73 -6.51 -24.75 -20.80
N GLY A 74 -6.99 -23.49 -20.71
CA GLY A 74 -6.91 -22.65 -19.50
C GLY A 74 -7.91 -22.99 -18.39
N GLY A 75 -8.90 -23.85 -18.70
CA GLY A 75 -9.98 -24.22 -17.79
C GLY A 75 -9.84 -25.60 -17.13
N SER A 76 -8.79 -26.36 -17.40
CA SER A 76 -8.67 -27.73 -16.88
C SER A 76 -8.53 -27.73 -15.35
N GLY A 77 -9.11 -28.74 -14.68
CA GLY A 77 -9.02 -28.87 -13.22
C GLY A 77 -7.58 -28.95 -12.72
N ALA A 78 -6.66 -29.50 -13.52
CA ALA A 78 -5.24 -29.58 -13.21
C ALA A 78 -4.55 -28.19 -13.17
N MET A 79 -4.90 -27.29 -14.09
CA MET A 79 -4.37 -25.92 -14.09
C MET A 79 -4.88 -25.13 -12.88
N ARG A 80 -6.18 -25.22 -12.57
CA ARG A 80 -6.76 -24.60 -11.37
C ARG A 80 -6.14 -25.10 -10.08
N LEU A 81 -5.84 -26.41 -10.00
CA LEU A 81 -5.15 -26.99 -8.86
C LEU A 81 -3.71 -26.45 -8.73
N ARG A 82 -3.01 -26.28 -9.85
CA ARG A 82 -1.66 -25.68 -9.86
C ARG A 82 -1.70 -24.21 -9.40
N GLU A 83 -2.63 -23.41 -9.93
CA GLU A 83 -2.84 -22.02 -9.50
C GLU A 83 -3.13 -21.93 -7.99
N ALA A 84 -4.01 -22.79 -7.47
CA ALA A 84 -4.33 -22.82 -6.05
C ALA A 84 -3.08 -23.13 -5.19
N ARG A 85 -2.26 -24.10 -5.60
CA ARG A 85 -1.01 -24.43 -4.91
C ARG A 85 -0.02 -23.25 -4.93
N GLU A 86 0.17 -22.62 -6.08
CA GLU A 86 1.09 -21.49 -6.23
C GLU A 86 0.65 -20.29 -5.37
N ARG A 87 -0.64 -19.98 -5.38
CA ARG A 87 -1.24 -18.97 -4.49
C ARG A 87 -0.98 -19.29 -3.02
N SER A 88 -1.24 -20.52 -2.59
CA SER A 88 -0.99 -20.95 -1.21
C SER A 88 0.49 -20.83 -0.82
N LEU A 89 1.42 -21.11 -1.73
CA LEU A 89 2.85 -20.95 -1.48
C LEU A 89 3.23 -19.48 -1.30
N LEU A 90 2.70 -18.57 -2.11
CA LEU A 90 2.94 -17.13 -1.98
C LEU A 90 2.37 -16.59 -0.67
N TYR A 91 1.12 -16.94 -0.32
CA TYR A 91 0.55 -16.56 0.97
C TYR A 91 1.38 -17.05 2.14
N LYS A 92 1.81 -18.32 2.10
CA LYS A 92 2.66 -18.87 3.14
C LYS A 92 3.98 -18.11 3.29
N LYS A 93 4.64 -17.75 2.19
CA LYS A 93 5.86 -16.93 2.22
C LYS A 93 5.60 -15.55 2.85
N ILE A 94 4.48 -14.91 2.53
CA ILE A 94 4.08 -13.64 3.15
C ILE A 94 3.87 -13.85 4.65
N ASP A 95 3.11 -14.85 5.08
CA ASP A 95 2.85 -15.10 6.50
C ASP A 95 4.15 -15.39 7.27
N GLU A 96 5.10 -16.13 6.67
CA GLU A 96 6.42 -16.43 7.25
C GLU A 96 7.28 -15.18 7.46
N ILE A 97 7.29 -14.24 6.49
CA ILE A 97 8.04 -12.98 6.65
C ILE A 97 7.32 -12.05 7.64
N GLU A 98 5.99 -11.98 7.61
CA GLU A 98 5.20 -11.15 8.53
C GLU A 98 5.38 -11.58 9.98
N ALA A 99 5.47 -12.89 10.26
CA ALA A 99 5.74 -13.43 11.60
C ALA A 99 7.07 -12.92 12.19
N LYS A 100 8.09 -12.68 11.35
CA LYS A 100 9.41 -12.16 11.77
C LYS A 100 9.46 -10.63 11.77
N LEU A 101 8.71 -10.00 10.88
CA LEU A 101 8.70 -8.56 10.67
C LEU A 101 7.92 -7.81 11.75
N ILE A 102 6.74 -8.32 12.16
CA ILE A 102 5.90 -7.67 13.18
C ILE A 102 6.67 -7.45 14.50
N PRO A 103 7.36 -8.46 15.07
CA PRO A 103 8.17 -8.26 16.28
C PRO A 103 9.31 -7.26 16.07
N SER A 104 9.96 -7.29 14.91
CA SER A 104 11.09 -6.41 14.59
C SER A 104 10.65 -4.95 14.49
N ILE A 105 9.52 -4.68 13.85
CA ILE A 105 8.90 -3.34 13.83
C ILE A 105 8.55 -2.90 15.25
N LYS A 106 7.85 -3.74 16.03
CA LYS A 106 7.47 -3.40 17.41
C LYS A 106 8.69 -3.07 18.29
N GLN A 107 9.80 -3.80 18.11
CA GLN A 107 11.05 -3.55 18.80
C GLN A 107 11.63 -2.17 18.45
N VAL A 108 11.77 -1.87 17.15
CA VAL A 108 12.28 -0.56 16.68
C VAL A 108 11.40 0.57 17.17
N THR A 109 10.07 0.45 17.01
CA THR A 109 9.11 1.47 17.48
C THR A 109 9.20 1.70 18.98
N LYS A 110 9.30 0.64 19.79
CA LYS A 110 9.38 0.77 21.25
C LYS A 110 10.70 1.41 21.70
N LYS A 111 11.81 0.99 21.10
CA LYS A 111 13.18 1.36 21.48
C LYS A 111 13.56 2.76 21.03
N TYR A 112 13.21 3.13 19.81
CA TYR A 112 13.59 4.40 19.21
C TYR A 112 12.47 5.45 19.21
N LYS A 113 11.26 5.07 19.64
CA LYS A 113 10.07 5.95 19.66
C LYS A 113 9.70 6.48 18.27
N GLU A 114 9.97 5.69 17.24
CA GLU A 114 9.69 6.05 15.85
C GLU A 114 8.78 5.04 15.18
N THR A 115 7.79 5.54 14.44
CA THR A 115 6.92 4.69 13.63
C THR A 115 7.70 4.21 12.40
N VAL A 116 7.73 2.90 12.15
CA VAL A 116 8.27 2.38 10.88
C VAL A 116 7.26 2.65 9.76
N THR A 117 7.71 3.34 8.71
CA THR A 117 6.91 3.66 7.53
C THR A 117 7.60 3.22 6.26
N PHE A 118 6.80 2.89 5.25
CA PHE A 118 7.23 2.66 3.87
C PHE A 118 6.33 3.52 2.98
N GLN A 119 6.91 4.30 2.05
CA GLN A 119 6.13 5.24 1.22
C GLN A 119 5.21 6.15 2.07
N ASN A 120 5.77 6.65 3.18
CA ASN A 120 5.07 7.48 4.16
C ASN A 120 3.85 6.82 4.89
N ARG A 121 3.53 5.55 4.62
CA ARG A 121 2.45 4.81 5.29
C ARG A 121 2.98 4.02 6.49
N PRO A 122 2.33 4.06 7.67
CA PRO A 122 2.66 3.18 8.80
C PRO A 122 2.62 1.72 8.37
N TYR A 123 3.75 1.02 8.49
CA TYR A 123 3.89 -0.27 7.82
C TYR A 123 2.99 -1.35 8.42
N LEU A 124 2.77 -1.35 9.74
CA LEU A 124 1.82 -2.26 10.38
C LEU A 124 0.38 -2.05 9.93
N GLU A 125 0.00 -0.83 9.55
CA GLU A 125 -1.33 -0.54 8.99
C GLU A 125 -1.39 -0.96 7.53
N LYS A 126 -0.37 -0.63 6.74
CA LYS A 126 -0.21 -1.09 5.34
C LYS A 126 -0.42 -2.60 5.23
N MET A 127 0.24 -3.37 6.11
CA MET A 127 0.18 -4.83 6.12
C MET A 127 -1.24 -5.41 6.24
N LYS A 128 -2.15 -4.73 6.96
CA LYS A 128 -3.52 -5.22 7.16
C LYS A 128 -4.33 -5.20 5.87
N TYR A 129 -4.04 -4.25 4.99
CA TYR A 129 -4.87 -3.96 3.83
C TYR A 129 -4.22 -4.34 2.51
N ASP A 130 -2.88 -4.45 2.43
CA ASP A 130 -2.13 -4.70 1.19
C ASP A 130 -2.75 -5.78 0.29
N ARG A 131 -3.09 -6.94 0.85
CA ARG A 131 -3.62 -8.06 0.07
C ARG A 131 -4.99 -7.73 -0.53
N VAL A 132 -5.86 -7.08 0.25
CA VAL A 132 -7.21 -6.72 -0.18
C VAL A 132 -7.19 -5.54 -1.15
N GLU A 133 -6.38 -4.52 -0.84
CA GLU A 133 -6.15 -3.36 -1.71
C GLU A 133 -5.59 -3.78 -3.06
N MET A 134 -4.57 -4.66 -3.09
CA MET A 134 -4.01 -5.23 -4.32
C MET A 134 -5.10 -5.90 -5.18
N LEU A 135 -5.93 -6.78 -4.59
CA LEU A 135 -7.00 -7.44 -5.33
C LEU A 135 -8.07 -6.45 -5.82
N TYR A 136 -8.40 -5.45 -5.00
CA TYR A 136 -9.33 -4.39 -5.36
C TYR A 136 -8.82 -3.59 -6.56
N TYR A 137 -7.56 -3.14 -6.55
CA TYR A 137 -6.99 -2.38 -7.67
C TYR A 137 -6.93 -3.20 -8.95
N LEU A 138 -6.55 -4.49 -8.88
CA LEU A 138 -6.59 -5.38 -10.05
C LEU A 138 -8.01 -5.52 -10.61
N GLN A 139 -9.02 -5.57 -9.75
CA GLN A 139 -10.40 -5.64 -10.20
C GLN A 139 -10.87 -4.31 -10.82
N GLU A 140 -10.50 -3.19 -10.24
CA GLU A 140 -10.86 -1.86 -10.73
C GLU A 140 -10.19 -1.55 -12.07
N GLU A 141 -8.91 -1.89 -12.21
CA GLU A 141 -8.16 -1.81 -13.48
C GLU A 141 -8.89 -2.57 -14.60
N ARG A 142 -9.35 -3.79 -14.32
CA ARG A 142 -10.11 -4.61 -15.28
C ARG A 142 -11.43 -3.97 -15.69
N LYS A 143 -12.18 -3.38 -14.74
CA LYS A 143 -13.45 -2.69 -15.05
C LYS A 143 -13.21 -1.49 -15.95
N VAL A 144 -12.23 -0.67 -15.60
CA VAL A 144 -11.85 0.52 -16.38
C VAL A 144 -11.44 0.10 -17.80
N ASN A 145 -10.61 -0.93 -17.94
CA ASN A 145 -10.21 -1.46 -19.25
C ASN A 145 -11.39 -1.98 -20.07
N ALA A 146 -12.34 -2.69 -19.46
CA ALA A 146 -13.55 -3.17 -20.13
C ALA A 146 -14.44 -2.02 -20.62
N ILE A 147 -14.62 -0.98 -19.79
CA ILE A 147 -15.37 0.23 -20.17
C ILE A 147 -14.70 0.95 -21.34
N HIS A 148 -13.36 1.11 -21.30
CA HIS A 148 -12.61 1.72 -22.39
C HIS A 148 -12.70 0.92 -23.68
N TYR A 149 -12.63 -0.40 -23.60
CA TYR A 149 -12.81 -1.28 -24.76
C TYR A 149 -14.19 -1.11 -25.40
N GLU A 150 -15.26 -1.15 -24.61
CA GLU A 150 -16.64 -0.98 -25.11
C GLU A 150 -16.88 0.43 -25.66
N ALA A 151 -16.38 1.47 -25.00
CA ALA A 151 -16.46 2.83 -25.51
C ALA A 151 -15.77 2.96 -26.86
N SER A 152 -14.56 2.40 -27.00
CA SER A 152 -13.82 2.37 -28.27
C SER A 152 -14.58 1.62 -29.36
N ARG A 153 -15.19 0.47 -29.02
CA ARG A 153 -16.03 -0.33 -29.94
C ARG A 153 -17.26 0.43 -30.44
N LEU A 154 -17.83 1.29 -29.59
CA LEU A 154 -18.99 2.13 -29.89
C LEU A 154 -18.62 3.50 -30.50
N GLY A 155 -17.33 3.79 -30.69
CA GLY A 155 -16.85 5.09 -31.19
C GLY A 155 -17.01 6.25 -30.20
N ILE A 156 -17.17 5.95 -28.91
CA ILE A 156 -17.33 6.92 -27.82
C ILE A 156 -15.95 7.24 -27.23
N SER A 157 -15.60 8.53 -27.17
CA SER A 157 -14.38 9.00 -26.52
C SER A 157 -14.60 9.24 -25.03
N LEU A 158 -13.96 8.44 -24.16
CA LEU A 158 -13.94 8.68 -22.72
C LEU A 158 -12.69 9.48 -22.34
N ALA A 159 -12.87 10.59 -21.61
CA ALA A 159 -11.75 11.30 -21.01
C ALA A 159 -11.16 10.47 -19.86
N THR A 160 -9.95 9.96 -20.04
CA THR A 160 -9.18 9.28 -18.99
C THR A 160 -8.77 10.29 -17.92
N LYS A 161 -9.60 10.46 -16.88
CA LYS A 161 -9.07 10.85 -15.58
C LYS A 161 -8.80 9.56 -14.82
N TYR A 162 -7.58 9.05 -14.94
CA TYR A 162 -7.10 8.07 -13.98
C TYR A 162 -7.32 8.65 -12.58
N LEU A 163 -7.84 7.82 -11.67
CA LEU A 163 -7.95 8.16 -10.27
C LEU A 163 -6.52 8.28 -9.74
N ASP A 164 -5.97 9.49 -9.78
CA ASP A 164 -4.66 9.77 -9.22
C ASP A 164 -4.76 9.62 -7.70
N LEU A 165 -4.30 8.47 -7.21
CA LEU A 165 -4.36 8.12 -5.79
C LEU A 165 -3.57 9.11 -4.93
N GLU A 166 -2.49 9.69 -5.47
CA GLU A 166 -1.72 10.76 -4.83
C GLU A 166 -2.60 12.00 -4.61
N SER A 167 -3.46 12.35 -5.58
CA SER A 167 -4.39 13.48 -5.49
C SER A 167 -5.51 13.32 -4.45
N LEU A 168 -5.86 12.07 -4.10
CA LEU A 168 -6.86 11.77 -3.08
C LEU A 168 -6.25 11.77 -1.67
N LEU A 169 -4.98 11.39 -1.55
CA LEU A 169 -4.23 11.44 -0.29
C LEU A 169 -3.70 12.84 0.05
N SER A 170 -3.67 13.75 -0.94
CA SER A 170 -3.23 15.15 -0.77
C SER A 170 -4.36 16.14 -0.42
N LYS A 171 -5.62 15.70 -0.35
CA LYS A 171 -6.72 16.62 0.02
C LYS A 171 -6.72 16.85 1.53
N PRO A 172 -6.62 18.09 2.01
CA PRO A 172 -6.89 18.37 3.40
C PRO A 172 -8.35 18.01 3.69
N VAL A 173 -8.59 17.34 4.81
CA VAL A 173 -9.93 17.14 5.35
C VAL A 173 -10.48 18.53 5.65
N GLU A 174 -11.33 19.06 4.77
CA GLU A 174 -12.16 20.20 5.11
C GLU A 174 -13.11 19.74 6.21
N GLU A 175 -12.86 20.21 7.43
CA GLU A 175 -13.82 20.10 8.53
C GLU A 175 -15.07 20.89 8.14
N GLU A 176 -16.11 20.20 7.66
CA GLU A 176 -17.45 20.77 7.69
C GLU A 176 -17.86 20.94 9.16
N SER A 177 -17.61 22.13 9.70
CA SER A 177 -18.14 22.58 10.98
C SER A 177 -19.66 22.75 10.87
N PRO A 178 -20.46 22.07 11.71
CA PRO A 178 -21.91 22.21 11.71
C PRO A 178 -22.31 23.46 12.49
N SER A 179 -22.29 24.63 11.84
CA SER A 179 -22.79 25.87 12.45
C SER A 179 -23.34 26.85 11.42
N ALA A 180 -24.49 26.51 10.84
CA ALA A 180 -25.34 27.48 10.14
C ALA A 180 -26.80 27.00 10.01
N LEU A 181 -27.43 26.64 11.13
CA LEU A 181 -28.89 26.50 11.21
C LEU A 181 -29.37 27.16 12.51
N ARG A 182 -29.34 28.50 12.54
CA ARG A 182 -30.13 29.35 13.43
C ARG A 182 -29.96 30.80 13.00
N THR A 183 -30.92 31.30 12.23
CA THR A 183 -31.46 32.68 12.30
C THR A 183 -32.43 32.87 11.12
N ALA A 184 -33.68 32.50 11.33
CA ALA A 184 -34.81 33.01 10.55
C ALA A 184 -36.06 32.93 11.42
N SER A 185 -36.18 33.88 12.35
CA SER A 185 -37.40 34.14 13.11
C SER A 185 -37.33 35.57 13.64
N ALA A 186 -37.69 36.52 12.78
CA ALA A 186 -38.30 37.80 13.13
C ALA A 186 -38.42 38.61 11.84
N GLU A 187 -39.67 38.93 11.46
CA GLU A 187 -40.13 40.05 10.63
C GLU A 187 -41.26 39.62 9.70
N ILE A 188 -42.47 39.47 10.25
CA ILE A 188 -43.70 39.86 9.56
C ILE A 188 -44.60 40.54 10.62
N ASN A 189 -44.49 41.86 10.70
CA ASN A 189 -45.58 42.71 11.16
C ASN A 189 -46.31 43.22 9.91
N GLY A 190 -47.57 42.85 9.78
CA GLY A 190 -48.53 43.25 8.76
C GLY A 190 -49.87 42.62 9.08
#